data_AF-A0AAQ3XQA4-F1
#
_entry.id   AF-A0AAQ3XQA4-F1
#
_cell.length_a   1.000
_cell.length_b   1.000
_cell.length_c   1.000
_cell.angle_alpha   90.00
_cell.angle_beta   90.00
_cell.angle_gamma   90.00
#
_symmetry.space_group_name_H-M   'P 1'
#
loop_
_entity.id
_entity.type
_entity.pdbx_description
1 polymer ?
#
loop_
_entity_poly.entity_id
_entity_poly.type
_entity_poly.pdbx_seq_one_letter_code
_entity_poly.pdbx_strand_id
1 'polypeptide(L)' 'MTICLCWSRTTSAQIRKQFNTVITPTSKLTKPVKKPKATWVEPKFYADVEYRDITSEGLLRASSFKRL' A
#
# COMPACT_ATOMS: atom_id res chain seq x y z
N MET A 1 10.71 -10.51 -8.83
CA MET A 1 11.66 -9.47 -8.43
C MET A 1 10.86 -8.17 -8.42
N THR A 2 10.23 -7.76 -7.33
CA THR A 2 10.80 -7.31 -6.05
C THR A 2 9.87 -7.72 -4.91
N ILE A 3 10.37 -8.54 -3.98
CA ILE A 3 9.67 -8.83 -2.72
C ILE A 3 9.88 -7.59 -1.86
N CYS A 4 8.79 -6.87 -1.59
CA CYS A 4 8.77 -5.77 -0.62
C CYS A 4 9.15 -6.36 0.75
N LEU A 5 10.16 -5.77 1.38
CA LEU A 5 11.08 -6.41 2.34
C LEU A 5 10.52 -6.75 3.73
N CYS A 6 9.21 -6.82 3.98
CA CYS A 6 8.72 -6.95 5.37
C CYS A 6 7.42 -7.74 5.59
N TRP A 7 7.12 -8.77 4.81
CA TRP A 7 5.99 -9.67 5.12
C TRP A 7 6.13 -11.06 4.49
N SER A 8 5.52 -12.07 5.12
CA SER A 8 5.58 -13.46 4.66
C SER A 8 4.81 -13.66 3.33
N ARG A 9 5.13 -14.73 2.59
CA ARG A 9 4.37 -15.11 1.37
C ARG A 9 2.89 -15.34 1.68
N THR A 10 2.60 -15.87 2.86
CA THR A 10 1.24 -16.14 3.35
C THR A 10 0.46 -14.85 3.55
N THR A 11 1.07 -13.87 4.21
CA THR A 11 0.49 -12.53 4.42
C THR A 11 0.22 -11.85 3.07
N SER A 12 1.17 -11.95 2.14
CA SER A 12 1.00 -11.41 0.78
C SER A 12 -0.19 -12.03 0.05
N ALA A 13 -0.40 -13.34 0.18
CA ALA A 13 -1.52 -14.04 -0.45
C ALA A 13 -2.87 -13.64 0.17
N GLN A 14 -2.92 -13.49 1.49
CA GLN A 14 -4.12 -13.04 2.21
C GLN A 14 -4.53 -11.61 1.80
N ILE A 15 -3.58 -10.68 1.79
CA ILE A 15 -3.83 -9.29 1.37
C ILE A 15 -4.34 -9.23 -0.07
N ARG A 16 -3.73 -10.00 -0.98
CA ARG A 16 -4.19 -10.08 -2.38
C ARG A 16 -5.63 -10.58 -2.48
N LYS A 17 -6.01 -11.60 -1.71
CA LYS A 17 -7.39 -12.11 -1.70
C LYS A 17 -8.39 -11.04 -1.26
N GLN A 18 -8.06 -10.29 -0.21
CA GLN A 18 -8.91 -9.21 0.30
C GLN A 18 -8.98 -8.02 -0.66
N PHE A 19 -7.89 -7.67 -1.33
CA PHE A 19 -7.86 -6.50 -2.23
C PHE A 19 -8.52 -6.78 -3.57
N ASN A 20 -8.51 -8.04 -4.03
CA ASN A 20 -9.18 -8.43 -5.27
C ASN A 20 -10.70 -8.18 -5.25
N THR A 21 -11.34 -8.06 -4.08
CA THR A 21 -12.77 -7.81 -3.97
C THR A 21 -13.14 -6.33 -4.12
N VAL A 22 -12.17 -5.41 -4.04
CA VAL A 22 -12.40 -3.95 -4.01
C VAL A 22 -11.60 -3.19 -5.07
N ILE A 23 -11.27 -3.85 -6.19
CA ILE A 23 -10.51 -3.22 -7.27
C ILE A 23 -11.35 -2.13 -7.94
N THR A 24 -10.75 -0.97 -8.17
CA THR A 24 -11.35 0.13 -8.94
C THR A 24 -10.48 0.51 -10.13
N PRO A 25 -11.06 1.01 -11.23
CA PRO A 25 -10.28 1.46 -12.37
C PRO A 25 -9.68 2.87 -12.16
N THR A 26 -10.27 3.68 -11.28
CA THR A 26 -9.87 5.07 -11.04
C THR A 26 -9.16 5.25 -9.71
N SER A 27 -8.15 6.13 -9.70
CA SER A 27 -7.45 6.54 -8.49
C SER A 27 -8.33 7.45 -7.64
N LYS A 28 -8.39 7.19 -6.34
CA LYS A 28 -9.08 8.04 -5.34
C LYS A 28 -8.13 8.97 -4.60
N LEU A 29 -6.88 9.11 -5.07
CA LEU A 29 -5.91 10.02 -4.46
C LEU A 29 -6.24 11.47 -4.83
N THR A 30 -6.15 12.37 -3.85
CA THR A 30 -6.32 13.81 -4.05
C THR A 30 -5.24 14.39 -4.97
N LYS A 31 -4.01 13.88 -4.87
CA LYS A 31 -2.89 14.23 -5.75
C LYS A 31 -2.65 13.08 -6.74
N PRO A 32 -2.65 13.32 -8.07
CA PRO A 32 -2.43 12.27 -9.05
C PRO A 32 -1.00 11.73 -8.96
N VAL A 33 -0.86 10.40 -8.98
CA VAL A 33 0.44 9.72 -8.93
C VAL A 33 0.62 8.86 -10.18
N LYS A 34 1.76 9.00 -10.86
CA LYS A 34 2.13 8.15 -12.00
C LYS A 34 2.75 6.83 -11.51
N LYS A 35 1.92 5.78 -11.41
CA LYS A 35 2.37 4.40 -11.12
C LYS A 35 1.75 3.41 -12.12
N PRO A 36 2.42 3.12 -13.24
CA PRO A 36 1.82 2.35 -14.35
C PRO A 36 1.50 0.88 -14.02
N LYS A 37 2.10 0.31 -12.96
CA LYS A 37 1.86 -1.08 -12.53
C LYS A 37 0.98 -1.20 -11.27
N ALA A 38 0.37 -0.09 -10.83
CA ALA A 38 -0.45 -0.10 -9.62
C ALA A 38 -1.90 -0.49 -9.94
N THR A 39 -2.47 -1.36 -9.12
CA THR A 39 -3.92 -1.62 -9.08
C THR A 39 -4.54 -0.66 -8.07
N TRP A 40 -5.56 0.08 -8.47
CA TRP A 40 -6.31 0.93 -7.56
C TRP A 40 -7.33 0.09 -6.79
N VAL A 41 -7.46 0.38 -5.50
CA VAL A 41 -8.42 -0.27 -4.60
C VAL A 41 -9.22 0.79 -3.87
N GLU A 42 -10.42 0.45 -3.45
CA GLU A 42 -11.21 1.34 -2.60
C GLU A 42 -10.51 1.58 -1.25
N PRO A 43 -10.52 2.82 -0.73
CA PRO A 43 -9.90 3.18 0.54
C PRO A 43 -10.76 2.71 1.72
N LYS A 44 -10.84 1.39 1.92
CA LYS A 44 -11.60 0.74 3.01
C LYS A 44 -10.70 0.11 4.07
N PHE A 45 -9.43 -0.12 3.74
CA PHE A 45 -8.49 -0.79 4.60
C PHE A 45 -7.59 0.21 5.32
N TYR A 46 -7.36 -0.05 6.60
CA TYR A 46 -6.35 0.62 7.40
C TYR A 46 -5.12 -0.27 7.47
N ALA A 47 -3.95 0.31 7.73
CA ALA A 47 -2.72 -0.46 7.89
C ALA A 47 -1.82 0.23 8.91
N ASP A 48 -1.20 -0.57 9.76
CA ASP A 48 -0.18 -0.11 10.68
C ASP A 48 1.16 -0.08 9.95
N VAL A 49 1.81 1.08 9.97
CA VAL A 49 3.09 1.33 9.30
C VAL A 49 4.07 1.93 10.30
N GLU A 50 5.26 1.36 10.34
CA GLU A 50 6.39 1.92 11.08
C GLU A 50 7.18 2.85 10.16
N TYR A 51 7.59 4.01 10.66
CA TYR A 51 8.34 5.00 9.89
C TYR A 51 9.35 5.71 10.80
N ARG A 52 10.37 6.32 10.20
CA ARG A 52 11.36 7.09 10.95
C ARG A 52 10.90 8.54 11.16
N ASP A 53 10.66 9.23 10.05
CA ASP A 53 10.31 10.66 10.03
C ASP A 53 9.27 10.95 8.95
N ILE A 54 8.59 12.08 9.08
CA ILE A 54 7.69 12.63 8.06
C ILE A 54 8.43 13.74 7.31
N THR A 55 8.43 13.70 5.98
CA THR A 55 9.03 14.76 5.16
C THR A 55 8.15 16.02 5.15
N SER A 56 8.70 17.16 4.74
CA SER A 56 7.94 18.40 4.54
C SER A 56 6.78 18.27 3.54
N GLU A 57 6.84 17.28 2.66
CA GLU A 57 5.79 16.95 1.69
C GLU A 57 4.67 16.07 2.28
N GLY A 58 4.82 15.63 3.54
CA GLY A 58 3.89 14.72 4.22
C GLY A 58 4.09 13.25 3.86
N LEU A 59 5.27 12.85 3.36
CA LEU A 59 5.58 11.46 3.03
C LEU A 59 6.38 10.78 4.15
N LEU A 60 6.20 9.46 4.29
CA LEU A 60 6.91 8.67 5.30
C LEU A 60 8.31 8.27 4.81
N ARG A 61 9.34 8.54 5.61
CA ARG A 61 10.72 8.10 5.33
C ARG A 61 11.01 6.76 6.00
N ALA A 62 11.63 5.85 5.24
CA ALA A 62 11.99 4.49 5.67
C ALA A 62 10.78 3.70 6.21
N SER A 63 9.65 3.75 5.50
CA SER A 63 8.41 3.09 5.91
C SER A 63 8.50 1.55 5.80
N SER A 64 8.04 0.85 6.84
CA SER A 64 7.88 -0.60 6.86
C SER A 64 6.44 -0.99 7.23
N PHE A 65 5.91 -2.00 6.56
CA PHE A 65 4.57 -2.51 6.83
C PHE A 65 4.58 -3.41 8.07
N LYS A 66 3.64 -3.17 9.00
CA LYS A 66 3.48 -3.99 10.21
C LYS A 66 2.34 -4.98 10.05
N ARG A 67 1.12 -4.49 9.81
CA ARG A 67 -0.10 -5.30 9.64
C ARG A 67 -1.23 -4.50 8.96
N LEU A 68 -2.19 -5.23 8.40
CA LEU A 68 -3.44 -4.72 7.84
C LEU A 68 -4.51 -4.73 8.93
#